data_AF-A0AA49GIE2-F1
#
_entry.id   AF-A0AA49GIE2-F1
#
_cell.length_a   1.000
_cell.length_b   1.000
_cell.length_c   1.000
_cell.angle_alpha   90.00
_cell.angle_beta   90.00
_cell.angle_gamma   90.00
#
_symmetry.space_group_name_H-M   'P 1'
#
loop_
_entity.id
_entity.type
_entity.pdbx_description
1 polymer ?
#
loop_
_entity_poly.entity_id
_entity_poly.type
_entity_poly.pdbx_seq_one_letter_code
_entity_poly.pdbx_strand_id
1 'polypeptide(L)'
;MMTFAEHIIQFNKQLQLDADLPENIRVMNPFQENPEVLDISSAFYHKFYNDHNPRTLILGINPGRLGSGATGIPFTDPKRLKSHCGMECSFSLHEPSSVFVYEVIDAYGGPEAFYQDFYISSVCPLGFVLISEEGKETNYNYYDSAALTEAVTPFVVKCIHAQLEFGLNREIAFCMGTGKNYKFFKALNKEHSFFKRVVPLEHPRYVMQYKSKTKPQYVEKYRQELSLSQNSTN
;
A
#
# COMPACT_ATOMS: atom_id res chain seq x y z
N MET A 1 13.75 -19.52 -10.20
CA MET A 1 12.44 -19.21 -9.57
C MET A 1 12.52 -17.76 -9.16
N MET A 2 11.55 -16.93 -9.54
CA MET A 2 11.62 -15.49 -9.24
C MET A 2 11.55 -15.28 -7.72
N THR A 3 12.33 -14.32 -7.18
CA THR A 3 12.19 -13.89 -5.77
C THR A 3 10.90 -13.08 -5.59
N PHE A 4 10.48 -12.89 -4.34
CA PHE A 4 9.34 -12.03 -4.01
C PHE A 4 9.57 -10.61 -4.57
N ALA A 5 10.80 -10.08 -4.45
CA ALA A 5 11.19 -8.80 -5.05
C ALA A 5 10.99 -8.77 -6.57
N GLU A 6 11.44 -9.80 -7.29
CA GLU A 6 11.31 -9.87 -8.76
C GLU A 6 9.84 -9.90 -9.20
N HIS A 7 8.99 -10.61 -8.48
CA HIS A 7 7.54 -10.59 -8.69
C HIS A 7 6.95 -9.18 -8.54
N ILE A 8 7.29 -8.46 -7.46
CA ILE A 8 6.82 -7.09 -7.25
C ILE A 8 7.31 -6.15 -8.36
N ILE A 9 8.60 -6.23 -8.70
CA ILE A 9 9.21 -5.34 -9.70
C ILE A 9 8.57 -5.56 -11.07
N GLN A 10 8.36 -6.82 -11.47
CA GLN A 10 7.67 -7.15 -12.72
C GLN A 10 6.22 -6.65 -12.69
N PHE A 11 5.51 -6.85 -11.59
CA PHE A 11 4.15 -6.35 -11.42
C PHE A 11 4.06 -4.82 -11.58
N ASN A 12 4.94 -4.07 -10.92
CA ASN A 12 4.97 -2.61 -11.01
C ASN A 12 5.28 -2.12 -12.44
N LYS A 13 6.19 -2.80 -13.16
CA LYS A 13 6.52 -2.50 -14.57
C LYS A 13 5.34 -2.71 -15.52
N GLN A 14 4.49 -3.68 -15.23
CA GLN A 14 3.35 -4.07 -16.08
C GLN A 14 2.03 -3.44 -15.62
N LEU A 15 2.07 -2.60 -14.58
CA LEU A 15 0.87 -2.02 -13.99
C LEU A 15 0.25 -1.01 -14.94
N GLN A 16 -0.90 -1.34 -15.50
CA GLN A 16 -1.64 -0.48 -16.41
C GLN A 16 -3.14 -0.68 -16.21
N LEU A 17 -3.87 0.43 -16.05
CA LEU A 17 -5.32 0.42 -16.03
C LEU A 17 -5.85 0.41 -17.46
N ASP A 18 -6.70 -0.56 -17.75
CA ASP A 18 -7.47 -0.64 -19.00
C ASP A 18 -8.96 -0.53 -18.62
N ALA A 19 -9.42 0.70 -18.41
CA ALA A 19 -10.79 1.02 -18.04
C ALA A 19 -11.13 2.47 -18.40
N ASP A 20 -12.37 2.70 -18.84
CA ASP A 20 -12.91 4.04 -19.02
C ASP A 20 -13.22 4.66 -17.66
N LEU A 21 -12.62 5.83 -17.41
CA LEU A 21 -12.79 6.56 -16.15
C LEU A 21 -13.91 7.61 -16.26
N PRO A 22 -14.59 7.92 -15.15
CA PRO A 22 -15.55 9.03 -15.11
C PRO A 22 -14.89 10.35 -15.51
N GLU A 23 -15.72 11.29 -15.98
CA GLU A 23 -15.25 12.63 -16.37
C GLU A 23 -14.42 13.29 -15.26
N ASN A 24 -13.38 14.02 -15.67
CA ASN A 24 -12.46 14.76 -14.80
C ASN A 24 -11.65 13.90 -13.82
N ILE A 25 -11.66 12.57 -13.96
CA ILE A 25 -10.79 11.67 -13.19
C ILE A 25 -9.68 11.14 -14.09
N ARG A 26 -8.43 11.31 -13.63
CA ARG A 26 -7.24 10.78 -14.30
C ARG A 26 -6.56 9.74 -13.43
N VAL A 27 -6.09 8.66 -14.04
CA VAL A 27 -5.21 7.70 -13.38
C VAL A 27 -3.82 8.31 -13.13
N MET A 28 -3.28 8.07 -11.95
CA MET A 28 -1.92 8.40 -11.55
C MET A 28 -1.15 7.10 -11.38
N ASN A 29 -0.20 6.85 -12.27
CA ASN A 29 0.69 5.69 -12.21
C ASN A 29 2.12 6.11 -11.85
N PRO A 30 2.56 5.91 -10.59
CA PRO A 30 3.87 6.39 -10.14
C PRO A 30 5.02 5.84 -10.99
N PHE A 31 4.88 4.63 -11.53
CA PHE A 31 5.93 3.94 -12.29
C PHE A 31 6.04 4.38 -13.75
N GLN A 32 5.04 5.09 -14.27
CA GLN A 32 5.06 5.64 -15.63
C GLN A 32 5.37 7.15 -15.64
N GLU A 33 5.05 7.86 -14.56
CA GLU A 33 5.23 9.32 -14.49
C GLU A 33 6.68 9.74 -14.18
N ASN A 34 7.45 8.93 -13.45
CA ASN A 34 8.85 9.24 -13.13
C ASN A 34 9.73 7.98 -13.20
N PRO A 35 10.73 7.91 -14.10
CA PRO A 35 11.60 6.73 -14.20
C PRO A 35 12.40 6.47 -12.92
N GLU A 36 12.75 7.50 -12.14
CA GLU A 36 13.47 7.35 -10.86
C GLU A 36 12.68 6.50 -9.86
N VAL A 37 11.34 6.52 -9.93
CA VAL A 37 10.46 5.76 -9.03
C VAL A 37 10.66 4.26 -9.18
N LEU A 38 10.83 3.79 -10.43
CA LEU A 38 11.03 2.36 -10.67
C LEU A 38 12.39 1.90 -10.15
N ASP A 39 13.43 2.72 -10.30
CA ASP A 39 14.77 2.40 -9.79
C ASP A 39 14.81 2.40 -8.25
N ILE A 40 14.23 3.43 -7.62
CA ILE A 40 14.13 3.54 -6.15
C ILE A 40 13.37 2.33 -5.58
N SER A 41 12.18 2.05 -6.11
CA SER A 41 11.35 0.96 -5.62
C SER A 41 11.99 -0.40 -5.88
N SER A 42 12.64 -0.61 -7.04
CA SER A 42 13.35 -1.85 -7.33
C SER A 42 14.50 -2.09 -6.35
N ALA A 43 15.29 -1.06 -6.05
CA ALA A 43 16.37 -1.17 -5.09
C ALA A 43 15.84 -1.49 -3.68
N PHE A 44 14.72 -0.88 -3.27
CA PHE A 44 14.06 -1.18 -2.00
C PHE A 44 13.57 -2.64 -1.93
N TYR A 45 12.88 -3.12 -2.97
CA TYR A 45 12.38 -4.50 -2.98
C TYR A 45 13.51 -5.51 -3.00
N HIS A 46 14.60 -5.27 -3.74
CA HIS A 46 15.79 -6.12 -3.66
C HIS A 46 16.47 -6.09 -2.29
N LYS A 47 16.39 -4.98 -1.54
CA LYS A 47 16.95 -4.93 -0.19
C LYS A 47 16.16 -5.77 0.82
N PHE A 48 14.82 -5.73 0.76
CA PHE A 48 13.97 -6.27 1.83
C PHE A 48 13.18 -7.55 1.46
N TYR A 49 13.11 -7.91 0.17
CA TYR A 49 12.27 -9.01 -0.33
C TYR A 49 13.02 -9.94 -1.30
N ASN A 50 14.36 -9.94 -1.28
CA ASN A 50 15.17 -10.77 -2.19
C ASN A 50 15.30 -12.22 -1.68
N ASP A 51 14.16 -12.84 -1.43
CA ASP A 51 13.99 -14.20 -0.95
C ASP A 51 12.65 -14.77 -1.45
N HIS A 52 12.28 -15.95 -0.97
CA HIS A 52 11.04 -16.66 -1.35
C HIS A 52 10.10 -16.88 -0.15
N ASN A 53 10.36 -16.23 0.99
CA ASN A 53 9.57 -16.44 2.20
C ASN A 53 8.17 -15.81 2.03
N PRO A 54 7.13 -16.43 2.59
CA PRO A 54 5.79 -15.89 2.49
C PRO A 54 5.67 -14.57 3.26
N ARG A 55 4.88 -13.64 2.73
CA ARG A 55 4.59 -12.36 3.38
C ARG A 55 3.11 -12.24 3.73
N THR A 56 2.83 -11.65 4.89
CA THR A 56 1.47 -11.25 5.28
C THR A 56 1.13 -9.92 4.63
N LEU A 57 0.00 -9.86 3.92
CA LEU A 57 -0.38 -8.67 3.16
C LEU A 57 -1.01 -7.59 4.04
N ILE A 58 -0.57 -6.35 3.87
CA ILE A 58 -1.18 -5.16 4.44
C ILE A 58 -1.65 -4.25 3.30
N LEU A 59 -2.95 -3.96 3.23
CA LEU A 59 -3.55 -3.16 2.17
C LEU A 59 -3.89 -1.75 2.65
N GLY A 60 -3.25 -0.76 2.03
CA GLY A 60 -3.71 0.63 2.00
C GLY A 60 -4.94 0.84 1.12
N ILE A 61 -5.24 2.10 0.80
CA ILE A 61 -6.38 2.47 -0.06
C ILE A 61 -5.95 2.41 -1.53
N ASN A 62 -5.23 3.43 -1.98
CA ASN A 62 -4.53 3.54 -3.25
C ASN A 62 -3.41 4.58 -3.14
N PRO A 63 -2.40 4.57 -4.04
CA PRO A 63 -1.37 5.59 -4.07
C PRO A 63 -1.94 7.02 -4.15
N GLY A 64 -1.26 7.94 -3.48
CA GLY A 64 -1.47 9.38 -3.64
C GLY A 64 -0.15 10.07 -3.99
N ARG A 65 -0.22 11.30 -4.52
CA ARG A 65 0.92 12.02 -5.11
C ARG A 65 2.15 12.21 -4.21
N LEU A 66 1.99 12.24 -2.89
CA LEU A 66 3.05 12.66 -1.95
C LEU A 66 3.80 11.49 -1.27
N GLY A 67 3.22 10.29 -1.30
CA GLY A 67 3.73 9.10 -0.61
C GLY A 67 4.38 8.12 -1.58
N SER A 68 3.78 6.93 -1.74
CA SER A 68 4.15 5.98 -2.79
C SER A 68 4.04 6.56 -4.20
N GLY A 69 3.26 7.62 -4.41
CA GLY A 69 3.28 8.37 -5.67
C GLY A 69 4.62 9.01 -6.00
N ALA A 70 5.46 9.25 -5.00
CA ALA A 70 6.78 9.85 -5.17
C ALA A 70 7.92 8.83 -5.19
N THR A 71 7.86 7.77 -4.38
CA THR A 71 8.95 6.79 -4.25
C THR A 71 8.64 5.42 -4.86
N GLY A 72 7.38 5.14 -5.19
CA GLY A 72 6.92 3.81 -5.62
C GLY A 72 6.79 2.80 -4.49
N ILE A 73 7.01 3.21 -3.24
CA ILE A 73 7.01 2.35 -2.06
C ILE A 73 5.86 2.77 -1.12
N PRO A 74 4.91 1.88 -0.80
CA PRO A 74 3.77 2.18 0.07
C PRO A 74 4.18 2.77 1.42
N PHE A 75 3.65 3.96 1.73
CA PHE A 75 3.91 4.70 2.97
C PHE A 75 5.39 5.00 3.29
N THR A 76 6.22 5.10 2.26
CA THR A 76 7.64 5.44 2.42
C THR A 76 7.94 6.72 1.65
N ASP A 77 7.92 7.85 2.34
CA ASP A 77 8.35 9.11 1.75
C ASP A 77 9.89 9.22 1.70
N PRO A 78 10.46 10.20 0.97
CA PRO A 78 11.91 10.42 0.88
C PRO A 78 12.64 10.47 2.22
N LYS A 79 12.01 11.08 3.24
CA LYS A 79 12.64 11.24 4.56
C LYS A 79 12.78 9.89 5.25
N ARG A 80 11.74 9.06 5.23
CA ARG A 80 11.75 7.71 5.83
C ARG A 80 12.61 6.74 5.02
N LEU A 81 12.58 6.84 3.69
CA LEU A 81 13.45 6.09 2.81
C LEU A 81 14.94 6.30 3.18
N LYS A 82 15.33 7.55 3.41
CA LYS A 82 16.70 7.89 3.85
C LYS A 82 16.98 7.42 5.27
N SER A 83 16.16 7.81 6.25
CA SER A 83 16.51 7.62 7.66
C SER A 83 16.34 6.18 8.17
N HIS A 84 15.42 5.40 7.61
CA HIS A 84 15.14 4.03 8.08
C HIS A 84 15.59 2.97 7.06
N CYS A 85 15.53 3.27 5.76
CA CYS A 85 15.93 2.32 4.73
C CYS A 85 17.36 2.55 4.21
N GLY A 86 18.00 3.69 4.55
CA GLY A 86 19.36 4.00 4.11
C GLY A 86 19.48 4.24 2.60
N MET A 87 18.40 4.71 1.96
CA MET A 87 18.36 4.95 0.51
C MET A 87 17.98 6.40 0.25
N GLU A 88 18.65 7.06 -0.69
CA GLU A 88 18.39 8.46 -1.02
C GLU A 88 17.64 8.59 -2.35
N CYS A 89 16.94 9.71 -2.52
CA CYS A 89 16.27 10.09 -3.76
C CYS A 89 16.53 11.58 -4.04
N SER A 90 16.38 12.00 -5.29
CA SER A 90 16.71 13.36 -5.74
C SER A 90 15.79 14.46 -5.17
N PHE A 91 14.63 14.07 -4.62
CA PHE A 91 13.58 14.97 -4.15
C PHE A 91 13.30 14.84 -2.65
N SER A 92 12.68 15.87 -2.08
CA SER A 92 12.31 15.94 -0.67
C SER A 92 10.82 16.22 -0.52
N LEU A 93 10.08 15.22 -0.02
CA LEU A 93 8.66 15.30 0.24
C LEU A 93 8.37 14.81 1.66
N HIS A 94 7.20 15.19 2.18
CA HIS A 94 6.77 14.77 3.50
C HIS A 94 5.34 14.23 3.46
N GLU A 95 5.19 12.95 3.80
CA GLU A 95 3.90 12.30 3.97
C GLU A 95 3.64 11.99 5.46
N PRO A 96 2.60 12.59 6.09
CA PRO A 96 2.26 12.30 7.47
C PRO A 96 1.98 10.81 7.75
N SER A 97 1.31 10.11 6.83
CA SER A 97 1.04 8.67 6.96
C SER A 97 2.33 7.86 7.07
N SER A 98 3.37 8.24 6.32
CA SER A 98 4.69 7.60 6.36
C SER A 98 5.36 7.74 7.72
N VAL A 99 5.14 8.86 8.44
CA VAL A 99 5.64 9.00 9.83
C VAL A 99 5.05 7.90 10.70
N PHE A 100 3.72 7.74 10.68
CA PHE A 100 3.04 6.77 11.52
C PHE A 100 3.44 5.34 11.19
N VAL A 101 3.52 4.99 9.90
CA VAL A 101 3.90 3.63 9.48
C VAL A 101 5.31 3.29 9.93
N TYR A 102 6.27 4.22 9.85
CA TYR A 102 7.61 3.94 10.31
C TYR A 102 7.74 3.90 11.84
N GLU A 103 6.93 4.65 12.59
CA GLU A 103 6.81 4.47 14.04
C GLU A 103 6.26 3.08 14.42
N VAL A 104 5.34 2.53 13.62
CA VAL A 104 4.86 1.14 13.76
C VAL A 104 5.97 0.14 13.43
N ILE A 105 6.70 0.35 12.34
CA ILE A 105 7.82 -0.50 11.92
C ILE A 105 8.90 -0.54 13.01
N ASP A 106 9.27 0.60 13.56
CA ASP A 106 10.24 0.68 14.67
C ASP A 106 9.74 -0.05 15.91
N ALA A 107 8.48 0.14 16.28
CA ALA A 107 7.87 -0.55 17.41
C ALA A 107 7.77 -2.08 17.18
N TYR A 108 7.71 -2.53 15.92
CA TYR A 108 7.68 -3.95 15.57
C TYR A 108 9.06 -4.62 15.69
N GLY A 109 10.15 -3.88 15.50
CA GLY A 109 11.51 -4.41 15.48
C GLY A 109 12.41 -3.82 14.40
N GLY A 110 11.94 -2.78 13.69
CA GLY A 110 12.66 -2.11 12.62
C GLY A 110 12.36 -2.67 11.22
N PRO A 111 12.86 -1.99 10.16
CA PRO A 111 12.52 -2.31 8.78
C PRO A 111 12.85 -3.73 8.34
N GLU A 112 13.99 -4.28 8.76
CA GLU A 112 14.41 -5.64 8.38
C GLU A 112 13.43 -6.68 8.91
N ALA A 113 13.13 -6.65 10.22
CA ALA A 113 12.17 -7.56 10.84
C ALA A 113 10.76 -7.40 10.25
N PHE A 114 10.31 -6.15 10.07
CA PHE A 114 8.97 -5.88 9.55
C PHE A 114 8.80 -6.38 8.10
N TYR A 115 9.73 -6.03 7.20
CA TYR A 115 9.60 -6.39 5.78
C TYR A 115 9.96 -7.85 5.50
N GLN A 116 10.58 -8.55 6.44
CA GLN A 116 10.71 -10.01 6.39
C GLN A 116 9.35 -10.72 6.58
N ASP A 117 8.44 -10.13 7.35
CA ASP A 117 7.14 -10.74 7.68
C ASP A 117 5.97 -10.18 6.85
N PHE A 118 6.03 -8.90 6.49
CA PHE A 118 4.93 -8.17 5.87
C PHE A 118 5.28 -7.58 4.51
N TYR A 119 4.28 -7.56 3.63
CA TYR A 119 4.31 -6.82 2.38
C TYR A 119 3.16 -5.81 2.38
N ILE A 120 3.49 -4.53 2.17
CA ILE A 120 2.48 -3.47 2.07
C ILE A 120 2.16 -3.24 0.59
N SER A 121 0.87 -3.22 0.29
CA SER A 121 0.31 -2.83 -1.01
C SER A 121 -0.95 -1.98 -0.78
N SER A 122 -1.84 -1.90 -1.76
CA SER A 122 -3.10 -1.17 -1.67
C SER A 122 -4.20 -1.90 -2.43
N VAL A 123 -5.46 -1.70 -2.02
CA VAL A 123 -6.60 -2.35 -2.67
C VAL A 123 -6.62 -2.02 -4.16
N CYS A 124 -6.48 -0.74 -4.51
CA CYS A 124 -6.18 -0.33 -5.88
C CYS A 124 -4.72 0.13 -5.97
N PRO A 125 -3.84 -0.56 -6.72
CA PRO A 125 -2.42 -0.24 -6.82
C PRO A 125 -2.12 1.00 -7.67
N LEU A 126 -3.14 1.67 -8.22
CA LEU A 126 -3.02 2.91 -8.98
C LEU A 126 -3.75 4.04 -8.27
N GLY A 127 -3.17 5.24 -8.32
CA GLY A 127 -3.79 6.43 -7.78
C GLY A 127 -4.77 7.07 -8.75
N PHE A 128 -5.58 7.99 -8.23
CA PHE A 128 -6.49 8.80 -9.03
C PHE A 128 -6.41 10.25 -8.61
N VAL A 129 -6.58 11.14 -9.58
CA VAL A 129 -6.73 12.58 -9.33
C VAL A 129 -8.03 13.08 -9.92
N LEU A 130 -8.75 13.91 -9.16
CA LEU A 130 -9.89 14.67 -9.64
C LEU A 130 -9.41 16.05 -10.07
N ILE A 131 -9.75 16.44 -11.29
CA ILE A 131 -9.41 17.72 -11.91
C ILE A 131 -10.61 18.66 -11.73
N SER A 132 -10.43 19.80 -11.06
CA SER A 132 -11.50 20.82 -10.96
C SER A 132 -11.69 21.58 -12.28
N GLU A 133 -12.78 22.35 -12.39
CA GLU A 133 -12.99 23.28 -13.52
C GLU A 133 -11.83 24.28 -13.70
N GLU A 134 -11.19 24.67 -12.60
CA GLU A 134 -9.99 25.55 -12.58
C GLU A 134 -8.69 24.80 -12.91
N GLY A 135 -8.74 23.50 -13.21
CA GLY A 135 -7.57 22.67 -13.53
C GLY A 135 -6.79 22.16 -12.30
N LYS A 136 -7.31 22.34 -11.09
CA LYS A 136 -6.62 21.90 -9.86
C LYS A 136 -6.81 20.39 -9.65
N GLU A 137 -5.68 19.68 -9.56
CA GLU A 137 -5.68 18.26 -9.24
C GLU A 137 -5.73 18.00 -7.72
N THR A 138 -6.62 17.11 -7.30
CA THR A 138 -6.73 16.61 -5.92
C THR A 138 -6.70 15.09 -5.88
N ASN A 139 -6.06 14.50 -4.86
CA ASN A 139 -6.01 13.05 -4.72
C ASN A 139 -7.44 12.51 -4.52
N TYR A 140 -7.76 11.41 -5.18
CA TYR A 140 -9.07 10.77 -5.15
C TYR A 140 -8.90 9.29 -4.79
N ASN A 141 -9.78 8.77 -3.93
CA ASN A 141 -9.77 7.36 -3.59
C ASN A 141 -10.60 6.58 -4.61
N TYR A 142 -10.23 5.33 -4.87
CA TYR A 142 -10.98 4.46 -5.78
C TYR A 142 -12.47 4.31 -5.41
N TYR A 143 -12.83 4.49 -4.13
CA TYR A 143 -14.20 4.39 -3.60
C TYR A 143 -14.94 5.73 -3.42
N ASP A 144 -14.37 6.84 -3.88
CA ASP A 144 -14.97 8.16 -3.62
C ASP A 144 -16.24 8.40 -4.46
N SER A 145 -16.37 7.76 -5.63
CA SER A 145 -17.61 7.66 -6.40
C SER A 145 -17.97 6.22 -6.76
N ALA A 146 -19.26 5.93 -6.89
CA ALA A 146 -19.74 4.60 -7.29
C ALA A 146 -19.26 4.24 -8.71
N ALA A 147 -19.31 5.20 -9.64
CA ALA A 147 -18.87 5.00 -11.02
C ALA A 147 -17.38 4.64 -11.11
N LEU A 148 -16.51 5.33 -10.36
CA LEU A 148 -15.08 4.97 -10.33
C LEU A 148 -14.88 3.59 -9.70
N THR A 149 -15.57 3.32 -8.58
CA THR A 149 -15.47 2.03 -7.89
C THR A 149 -15.79 0.88 -8.85
N GLU A 150 -16.89 1.00 -9.58
CA GLU A 150 -17.35 0.01 -10.56
C GLU A 150 -16.32 -0.16 -11.68
N ALA A 151 -15.87 0.94 -12.29
CA ALA A 151 -14.90 0.92 -13.39
C ALA A 151 -13.59 0.21 -13.03
N VAL A 152 -13.10 0.39 -11.79
CA VAL A 152 -11.79 -0.15 -11.39
C VAL A 152 -11.88 -1.50 -10.66
N THR A 153 -13.07 -1.98 -10.31
CA THR A 153 -13.23 -3.25 -9.58
C THR A 153 -12.64 -4.46 -10.32
N PRO A 154 -12.88 -4.65 -11.65
CA PRO A 154 -12.24 -5.75 -12.38
C PRO A 154 -10.71 -5.69 -12.36
N PHE A 155 -10.15 -4.49 -12.47
CA PHE A 155 -8.71 -4.25 -12.37
C PHE A 155 -8.17 -4.59 -10.97
N VAL A 156 -8.85 -4.14 -9.91
CA VAL A 156 -8.51 -4.45 -8.51
C VAL A 156 -8.46 -5.97 -8.29
N VAL A 157 -9.49 -6.70 -8.73
CA VAL A 157 -9.55 -8.17 -8.60
C VAL A 157 -8.39 -8.83 -9.33
N LYS A 158 -8.10 -8.42 -10.58
CA LYS A 158 -6.95 -8.90 -11.34
C LYS A 158 -5.63 -8.66 -10.62
N CYS A 159 -5.44 -7.47 -10.05
CA CYS A 159 -4.22 -7.11 -9.33
C CYS A 159 -4.04 -7.88 -8.02
N ILE A 160 -5.11 -8.14 -7.28
CA ILE A 160 -5.04 -8.96 -6.06
C ILE A 160 -4.68 -10.40 -6.42
N HIS A 161 -5.31 -10.98 -7.45
CA HIS A 161 -4.95 -12.31 -7.94
C HIS A 161 -3.48 -12.40 -8.36
N ALA A 162 -2.98 -11.41 -9.10
CA ALA A 162 -1.57 -11.36 -9.47
C ALA A 162 -0.64 -11.32 -8.26
N GLN A 163 -0.98 -10.54 -7.23
CA GLN A 163 -0.18 -10.45 -5.99
C GLN A 163 -0.21 -11.72 -5.15
N LEU A 164 -1.29 -12.51 -5.19
CA LEU A 164 -1.35 -13.80 -4.48
C LEU A 164 -0.29 -14.78 -4.99
N GLU A 165 0.07 -14.70 -6.27
CA GLU A 165 1.12 -15.53 -6.89
C GLU A 165 2.54 -15.17 -6.42
N PHE A 166 2.73 -14.10 -5.65
CA PHE A 166 4.04 -13.71 -5.12
C PHE A 166 4.49 -14.63 -3.97
N GLY A 167 3.58 -15.45 -3.44
CA GLY A 167 3.80 -16.25 -2.24
C GLY A 167 3.19 -15.63 -0.98
N LEU A 168 2.05 -14.94 -1.08
CA LEU A 168 1.39 -14.34 0.08
C LEU A 168 0.81 -15.38 1.05
N ASN A 169 0.91 -15.11 2.35
CA ASN A 169 0.15 -15.83 3.37
C ASN A 169 -1.36 -15.55 3.18
N ARG A 170 -2.15 -16.60 2.97
CA ARG A 170 -3.60 -16.52 2.74
C ARG A 170 -4.45 -16.70 3.99
N GLU A 171 -3.84 -16.89 5.17
CA GLU A 171 -4.57 -16.98 6.44
C GLU A 171 -5.14 -15.63 6.86
N ILE A 172 -4.37 -14.56 6.68
CA ILE A 172 -4.72 -13.22 7.16
C ILE A 172 -4.20 -12.12 6.23
N ALA A 173 -5.03 -11.10 6.02
CA ALA A 173 -4.60 -9.82 5.49
C ALA A 173 -5.06 -8.68 6.40
N PHE A 174 -4.28 -7.61 6.47
CA PHE A 174 -4.65 -6.38 7.16
C PHE A 174 -5.17 -5.34 6.16
N CYS A 175 -6.20 -4.59 6.54
CA CYS A 175 -6.80 -3.55 5.71
C CYS A 175 -6.77 -2.20 6.44
N MET A 176 -5.90 -1.29 6.01
CA MET A 176 -5.80 0.07 6.54
C MET A 176 -6.97 0.91 6.01
N GLY A 177 -7.87 1.31 6.91
CA GLY A 177 -9.09 2.06 6.61
C GLY A 177 -10.34 1.30 7.04
N THR A 178 -10.80 1.57 8.26
CA THR A 178 -11.96 0.92 8.90
C THR A 178 -13.32 1.30 8.29
N GLY A 179 -13.35 2.28 7.38
CA GLY A 179 -14.56 2.76 6.70
C GLY A 179 -14.80 2.08 5.35
N LYS A 180 -14.89 2.89 4.29
CA LYS A 180 -15.19 2.42 2.92
C LYS A 180 -14.18 1.37 2.41
N ASN A 181 -12.88 1.55 2.70
CA ASN A 181 -11.83 0.62 2.25
C ASN A 181 -12.09 -0.81 2.73
N TYR A 182 -12.26 -0.99 4.05
CA TYR A 182 -12.55 -2.30 4.62
C TYR A 182 -13.90 -2.85 4.18
N LYS A 183 -14.95 -2.02 4.10
CA LYS A 183 -16.27 -2.49 3.63
C LYS A 183 -16.19 -3.07 2.22
N PHE A 184 -15.49 -2.38 1.31
CA PHE A 184 -15.28 -2.81 -0.07
C PHE A 184 -14.44 -4.09 -0.12
N PHE A 185 -13.24 -4.09 0.47
CA PHE A 185 -12.33 -5.23 0.38
C PHE A 185 -12.89 -6.47 1.10
N LYS A 186 -13.63 -6.32 2.20
CA LYS A 186 -14.32 -7.42 2.87
C LYS A 186 -15.39 -8.06 1.98
N ALA A 187 -16.14 -7.26 1.22
CA ALA A 187 -17.13 -7.77 0.27
C ALA A 187 -16.45 -8.57 -0.86
N LEU A 188 -15.40 -8.02 -1.46
CA LEU A 188 -14.60 -8.73 -2.46
C LEU A 188 -13.97 -10.01 -1.91
N ASN A 189 -13.42 -9.98 -0.71
CA ASN A 189 -12.82 -11.16 -0.10
C ASN A 189 -13.87 -12.26 0.17
N LYS A 190 -15.11 -11.89 0.49
CA LYS A 190 -16.22 -12.85 0.64
C LYS A 190 -16.56 -13.52 -0.70
N GLU A 191 -16.47 -12.79 -1.80
CA GLU A 191 -16.77 -13.27 -3.15
C GLU A 191 -15.64 -14.17 -3.70
N HIS A 192 -14.40 -13.71 -3.59
CA HIS A 192 -13.25 -14.36 -4.23
C HIS A 192 -12.42 -15.26 -3.30
N SER A 193 -12.69 -15.24 -1.99
CA SER A 193 -11.95 -16.02 -0.99
C SER A 193 -10.42 -15.83 -1.07
N PHE A 194 -9.96 -14.59 -1.20
CA PHE A 194 -8.52 -14.28 -1.28
C PHE A 194 -7.78 -14.72 0.00
N PHE A 195 -8.32 -14.35 1.16
CA PHE A 195 -7.80 -14.62 2.50
C PHE A 195 -8.87 -15.22 3.41
N LYS A 196 -8.48 -16.08 4.36
CA LYS A 196 -9.42 -16.63 5.35
C LYS A 196 -9.96 -15.55 6.29
N ARG A 197 -9.13 -14.58 6.67
CA ARG A 197 -9.52 -13.45 7.53
C ARG A 197 -8.94 -12.13 7.03
N VAL A 198 -9.75 -11.08 7.13
CA VAL A 198 -9.31 -9.69 6.90
C VAL A 198 -9.48 -8.91 8.21
N VAL A 199 -8.40 -8.33 8.71
CA VAL A 199 -8.39 -7.53 9.95
C VAL A 199 -8.30 -6.04 9.61
N PRO A 200 -9.30 -5.23 10.00
CA PRO A 200 -9.26 -3.80 9.74
C PRO A 200 -8.36 -3.07 10.75
N LEU A 201 -7.55 -2.14 10.24
CA LEU A 201 -6.75 -1.21 11.04
C LEU A 201 -7.07 0.24 10.66
N GLU A 202 -7.02 1.19 11.59
CA GLU A 202 -7.30 2.60 11.27
C GLU A 202 -6.25 3.16 10.34
N HIS A 203 -6.66 3.76 9.22
CA HIS A 203 -5.70 4.24 8.22
C HIS A 203 -4.68 5.24 8.82
N PRO A 204 -3.37 5.15 8.48
CA PRO A 204 -2.34 6.05 9.01
C PRO A 204 -2.69 7.53 8.90
N ARG A 205 -3.23 7.97 7.75
CA ARG A 205 -3.76 9.33 7.57
C ARG A 205 -4.81 9.73 8.61
N TYR A 206 -5.76 8.85 8.93
CA TYR A 206 -6.79 9.13 9.94
C TYR A 206 -6.15 9.33 11.32
N VAL A 207 -5.20 8.47 11.69
CA VAL A 207 -4.49 8.60 12.97
C VAL A 207 -3.75 9.92 13.05
N MET A 208 -3.01 10.29 12.00
CA MET A 208 -2.24 11.52 11.96
C MET A 208 -3.10 12.79 11.94
N GLN A 209 -4.27 12.76 11.29
CA GLN A 209 -5.15 13.93 11.18
C GLN A 209 -6.05 14.12 12.40
N TYR A 210 -6.60 13.04 12.96
CA TYR A 210 -7.68 13.13 13.95
C TYR A 210 -7.32 12.54 15.32
N LYS A 211 -6.22 11.78 15.41
CA LYS A 211 -5.83 11.04 16.62
C LYS A 211 -4.38 11.27 17.00
N SER A 212 -3.78 12.39 16.59
CA SER A 212 -2.37 12.71 16.86
C SER A 212 -2.00 12.62 18.34
N LYS A 213 -2.89 13.07 19.25
CA LYS A 213 -2.72 12.98 20.71
C LYS A 213 -2.71 11.56 21.26
N THR A 214 -3.42 10.64 20.61
CA THR A 214 -3.51 9.23 21.00
C THR A 214 -2.75 8.31 20.06
N LYS A 215 -1.90 8.85 19.18
CA LYS A 215 -1.08 8.11 18.21
C LYS A 215 -0.31 6.94 18.84
N PRO A 216 0.34 7.05 20.02
CA PRO A 216 1.03 5.91 20.64
C PRO A 216 0.13 4.68 20.89
N GLN A 217 -1.16 4.90 21.18
CA GLN A 217 -2.12 3.81 21.37
C GLN A 217 -2.40 3.06 20.06
N TYR A 218 -2.43 3.79 18.93
CA TYR A 218 -2.59 3.19 17.61
C TYR A 218 -1.31 2.48 17.16
N VAL A 219 -0.13 3.02 17.48
CA VAL A 219 1.16 2.33 17.22
C VAL A 219 1.17 0.99 17.96
N GLU A 220 0.84 0.98 19.25
CA GLU A 220 0.81 -0.24 20.05
C GLU A 220 -0.24 -1.23 19.56
N LYS A 221 -1.44 -0.75 19.19
CA LYS A 221 -2.47 -1.60 18.57
C LYS A 221 -1.96 -2.29 17.31
N TYR A 222 -1.35 -1.53 16.41
CA TYR A 222 -0.76 -2.08 15.18
C TYR A 222 0.29 -3.13 15.51
N ARG A 223 1.26 -2.81 16.39
CA ARG A 223 2.31 -3.72 16.82
C ARG A 223 1.74 -5.04 17.34
N GLN A 224 0.74 -4.98 18.23
CA GLN A 224 0.10 -6.17 18.81
C GLN A 224 -0.57 -7.05 17.74
N GLU A 225 -1.41 -6.46 16.87
CA GLU A 225 -2.12 -7.19 15.82
C GLU A 225 -1.14 -7.86 14.84
N LEU A 226 -0.08 -7.14 14.45
CA LEU A 226 0.98 -7.66 13.58
C LEU A 226 1.73 -8.81 14.25
N SER A 227 2.19 -8.66 15.50
CA SER A 227 2.90 -9.73 16.21
C SER A 227 2.03 -10.98 16.44
N LEU A 228 0.74 -10.80 16.77
CA LEU A 228 -0.19 -11.93 16.95
C LEU A 228 -0.39 -12.73 15.66
N SER A 229 -0.35 -12.05 14.50
CA SER A 229 -0.48 -12.73 13.21
C SER A 229 0.66 -13.69 12.92
N GLN A 230 1.89 -13.37 13.34
CA GLN A 230 3.05 -14.24 13.12
C GLN A 230 3.04 -15.46 14.05
N ASN A 231 2.63 -15.27 15.32
CA ASN A 231 2.54 -16.35 16.30
C ASN A 231 1.47 -17.41 15.97
N SER A 232 0.48 -17.07 15.15
CA SER A 232 -0.61 -17.98 14.79
C SER A 232 -0.29 -18.87 13.58
N THR A 233 0.87 -18.67 12.95
CA THR A 233 1.33 -19.38 11.74
C THR A 233 2.48 -20.36 11.99
N ASN A 234 3.03 -20.38 13.22
CA ASN A 234 3.99 -21.38 13.71
C ASN A 234 3.25 -22.48 14.48
#